data_AF-A0A226MB74-F1
#
_entry.id   AF-A0A226MB74-F1
#
_cell.length_a   1.000
_cell.length_b   1.000
_cell.length_c   1.000
_cell.angle_alpha   90.00
_cell.angle_beta   90.00
_cell.angle_gamma   90.00
#
_symmetry.space_group_name_H-M   'P 1'
#
loop_
_entity.id
_entity.type
_entity.pdbx_description
1 polymer ?
#
loop_
_entity_poly.entity_id
_entity_poly.type
_entity_poly.pdbx_seq_one_letter_code
_entity_poly.pdbx_strand_id
1 'polypeptide(L)'
;MLSRLLREHQARQSERRELQGFGIDFGLWNEAENATAPPIAGLFGLVNNAGVANPIGPTEWMRIEDYRQVMAVNTFGAIEVTLQLLPLLKRARGRVVNTSSVLGRLSANGGGYCVSKYCIEAFSDSLRRDMYHFGVKVSIVEPGFFKTAVTNLESIEASLRQLWERLAPETRLSYGEEFFQKYLKVQRLIMNIICDADLGKVTRCMEHALGACHPRTRYSAGWDAKLLWLPASYLPACIVDFVLATVLPKPAHHVR
;
A
#
# COMPACT_ATOMS: atom_id res chain seq x y z
N MET A 1 -7.42 16.34 36.01
CA MET A 1 -6.29 16.63 35.08
C MET A 1 -5.29 15.47 35.03
N LEU A 2 -4.75 15.02 36.18
CA LEU A 2 -3.82 13.88 36.27
C LEU A 2 -4.40 12.54 35.75
N SER A 3 -5.68 12.26 36.03
CA SER A 3 -6.38 11.06 35.56
C SER A 3 -6.63 11.03 34.05
N ARG A 4 -6.63 12.18 33.38
CA ARG A 4 -6.76 12.28 31.92
C ARG A 4 -5.41 12.00 31.24
N LEU A 5 -4.33 12.55 31.80
CA LEU A 5 -2.96 12.31 31.37
C LEU A 5 -2.54 10.84 31.53
N LEU A 6 -2.92 10.19 32.64
CA LEU A 6 -2.66 8.76 32.85
C LEU A 6 -3.40 7.86 31.84
N ARG A 7 -4.64 8.21 31.48
CA ARG A 7 -5.40 7.49 30.45
C ARG A 7 -4.83 7.70 29.05
N GLU A 8 -4.41 8.92 28.72
CA GLU A 8 -3.73 9.23 27.45
C GLU A 8 -2.34 8.58 27.36
N HIS A 9 -1.66 8.40 28.48
CA HIS A 9 -0.39 7.67 28.55
C HIS A 9 -0.62 6.16 28.40
N GLN A 10 -1.64 5.60 29.04
CA GLN A 10 -1.98 4.17 28.92
C GLN A 10 -2.46 3.82 27.51
N ALA A 11 -3.27 4.69 26.89
CA ALA A 11 -3.72 4.53 25.50
C ALA A 11 -2.54 4.57 24.51
N ARG A 12 -1.60 5.50 24.69
CA ARG A 12 -0.36 5.56 23.88
C ARG A 12 0.53 4.34 24.07
N GLN A 13 0.53 3.72 25.25
CA GLN A 13 1.31 2.51 25.53
C GLN A 13 0.64 1.24 24.99
N SER A 14 -0.69 1.16 24.98
CA SER A 14 -1.42 0.05 24.36
C SER A 14 -1.32 0.11 22.84
N GLU A 15 -1.43 1.30 22.24
CA GLU A 15 -1.24 1.53 20.80
C GLU A 15 0.19 1.19 20.39
N ARG A 16 1.20 1.56 21.19
CA ARG A 16 2.60 1.15 20.97
C ARG A 16 2.80 -0.38 21.01
N ARG A 17 2.08 -1.09 21.87
CA ARG A 17 2.17 -2.56 21.99
C ARG A 17 1.48 -3.27 20.83
N GLU A 18 0.36 -2.75 20.34
CA GLU A 18 -0.27 -3.25 19.10
C GLU A 18 0.62 -2.99 17.88
N LEU A 19 1.29 -1.83 17.82
CA LEU A 19 2.23 -1.48 16.74
C LEU A 19 3.54 -2.30 16.78
N GLN A 20 4.05 -2.62 17.97
CA GLN A 20 5.19 -3.54 18.14
C GLN A 20 4.91 -4.96 17.63
N GLY A 21 3.63 -5.38 17.55
CA GLY A 21 3.23 -6.63 16.91
C GLY A 21 3.51 -6.70 15.40
N PHE A 22 3.85 -5.58 14.76
CA PHE A 22 4.14 -5.48 13.31
C PHE A 22 5.64 -5.45 12.98
N GLY A 23 6.52 -5.74 13.95
CA GLY A 23 7.91 -6.11 13.68
C GLY A 23 8.89 -4.98 13.35
N ILE A 24 8.55 -3.71 13.67
CA ILE A 24 9.54 -2.62 13.61
C ILE A 24 10.05 -2.34 15.03
N ASP A 25 11.17 -2.96 15.39
CA ASP A 25 11.84 -2.73 16.67
C ASP A 25 12.69 -1.45 16.61
N PHE A 26 12.18 -0.38 17.22
CA PHE A 26 12.92 0.88 17.39
C PHE A 26 13.81 0.89 18.65
N GLY A 27 13.84 -0.19 19.44
CA GLY A 27 14.65 -0.32 20.65
C GLY A 27 16.15 -0.13 20.39
N LEU A 28 16.64 -0.69 19.27
CA LEU A 28 18.03 -0.56 18.82
C LEU A 28 18.44 0.89 18.50
N TRP A 29 17.51 1.76 18.12
CA TRP A 29 17.81 3.15 17.75
C TRP A 29 18.00 4.04 18.97
N ASN A 30 17.20 3.84 20.03
CA ASN A 30 17.37 4.55 21.30
C ASN A 30 18.67 4.16 22.01
N GLU A 31 19.15 2.92 21.81
CA GLU A 31 20.45 2.47 22.31
C GLU A 31 21.60 3.09 21.51
N ALA A 32 21.45 3.26 20.19
CA ALA A 32 22.45 3.90 19.33
C ALA A 32 22.61 5.41 19.59
N GLU A 33 21.55 6.13 19.98
CA GLU A 33 21.66 7.54 20.42
C GLU A 33 22.35 7.70 21.79
N ASN A 34 22.32 6.67 22.64
CA ASN A 34 22.96 6.68 23.97
C ASN A 34 24.40 6.15 23.94
N ALA A 35 24.83 5.51 22.86
CA ALA A 35 26.21 5.09 22.67
C ALA A 35 27.08 6.28 22.22
N THR A 36 28.36 6.27 22.58
CA THR A 36 29.41 7.27 22.27
C THR A 36 29.72 7.47 20.77
N ALA A 37 28.78 7.19 19.88
CA ALA A 37 28.88 7.43 18.46
C ALA A 37 28.74 8.93 18.16
N PRO A 38 29.45 9.46 17.15
CA PRO A 38 29.28 10.84 16.72
C PRO A 38 27.81 11.09 16.32
N PRO A 39 27.23 12.25 16.65
CA PRO A 39 25.83 12.54 16.36
C PRO A 39 25.56 12.38 14.85
N ILE A 40 24.51 11.63 14.52
CA ILE A 40 24.10 11.39 13.13
C ILE A 40 23.83 12.76 12.46
N ALA A 41 24.57 13.05 11.40
CA ALA A 41 24.52 14.35 10.70
C ALA A 41 23.12 14.64 10.09
N GLY A 42 22.32 13.60 9.86
CA GLY A 42 20.95 13.64 9.35
C GLY A 42 20.69 12.45 8.42
N LEU A 43 19.44 12.28 7.99
CA LEU A 43 19.05 11.20 7.07
C LEU A 43 18.79 11.78 5.68
N PHE A 44 19.63 11.44 4.70
CA PHE A 44 19.50 11.98 3.34
C PHE A 44 18.27 11.44 2.61
N GLY A 45 17.93 10.16 2.79
CA GLY A 45 16.86 9.49 2.05
C GLY A 45 16.13 8.46 2.89
N LEU A 46 14.81 8.41 2.75
CA LEU A 46 13.93 7.38 3.27
C LEU A 46 13.10 6.81 2.12
N VAL A 47 13.04 5.48 2.00
CA VAL A 47 12.18 4.81 1.03
C VAL A 47 11.22 3.88 1.77
N ASN A 48 9.95 4.27 1.84
CA ASN A 48 8.89 3.43 2.40
C ASN A 48 8.37 2.49 1.31
N ASN A 49 9.02 1.32 1.18
CA ASN A 49 8.69 0.32 0.16
C ASN A 49 7.92 -0.91 0.70
N ALA A 50 8.03 -1.20 1.99
CA ALA A 50 7.39 -2.37 2.58
C ALA A 50 5.87 -2.40 2.28
N GLY A 51 5.37 -3.57 1.87
CA GLY A 51 3.95 -3.71 1.63
C GLY A 51 3.50 -5.16 1.40
N VAL A 52 2.26 -5.42 1.78
CA VAL A 52 1.52 -6.67 1.59
C VAL A 52 0.23 -6.36 0.84
N ALA A 53 -0.29 -7.32 0.06
CA ALA A 53 -1.55 -7.12 -0.64
C ALA A 53 -2.63 -8.11 -0.23
N ASN A 54 -2.26 -9.37 0.03
CA ASN A 54 -3.21 -10.36 0.50
C ASN A 54 -3.67 -10.07 1.94
N PRO A 55 -4.92 -10.41 2.27
CA PRO A 55 -5.93 -10.97 1.37
C PRO A 55 -6.55 -9.94 0.39
N ILE A 56 -6.87 -10.40 -0.82
CA ILE A 56 -7.57 -9.63 -1.86
C ILE A 56 -8.73 -10.47 -2.38
N GLY A 57 -9.93 -9.90 -2.49
CA GLY A 57 -11.11 -10.58 -3.02
C GLY A 57 -12.30 -9.64 -3.11
N PRO A 58 -13.47 -10.13 -3.56
CA PRO A 58 -14.73 -9.38 -3.47
C PRO A 58 -14.96 -8.83 -2.06
N THR A 59 -15.45 -7.59 -1.96
CA THR A 59 -15.56 -6.85 -0.69
C THR A 59 -16.37 -7.61 0.37
N GLU A 60 -17.46 -8.27 -0.02
CA GLU A 60 -18.32 -9.06 0.89
C GLU A 60 -17.57 -10.26 1.50
N TRP A 61 -16.48 -10.72 0.87
CA TRP A 61 -15.69 -11.84 1.38
C TRP A 61 -14.73 -11.43 2.49
N MET A 62 -14.55 -10.12 2.70
CA MET A 62 -13.57 -9.54 3.60
C MET A 62 -14.15 -9.29 5.00
N ARG A 63 -13.29 -9.39 6.02
CA ARG A 63 -13.55 -9.00 7.41
C ARG A 63 -12.75 -7.74 7.73
N ILE A 64 -13.15 -6.99 8.74
CA ILE A 64 -12.45 -5.75 9.12
C ILE A 64 -10.98 -6.01 9.51
N GLU A 65 -10.69 -7.17 10.10
CA GLU A 65 -9.32 -7.60 10.44
C GLU A 65 -8.41 -7.70 9.23
N ASP A 66 -8.94 -8.12 8.06
CA ASP A 66 -8.15 -8.21 6.84
C ASP A 66 -7.69 -6.82 6.36
N TYR A 67 -8.55 -5.80 6.50
CA TYR A 67 -8.19 -4.42 6.21
C TYR A 67 -7.14 -3.93 7.21
N ARG A 68 -7.36 -4.17 8.50
CA ARG A 68 -6.41 -3.77 9.56
C ARG A 68 -5.02 -4.35 9.31
N GLN A 69 -4.92 -5.63 8.97
CA GLN A 69 -3.64 -6.29 8.73
C GLN A 69 -2.86 -5.63 7.58
N VAL A 70 -3.52 -5.37 6.44
CA VAL A 70 -2.86 -4.74 5.28
C VAL A 70 -2.51 -3.28 5.58
N MET A 71 -3.42 -2.53 6.22
CA MET A 71 -3.18 -1.13 6.58
C MET A 71 -2.08 -0.96 7.63
N ALA A 72 -1.94 -1.90 8.57
CA ALA A 72 -0.88 -1.87 9.57
C ALA A 72 0.51 -1.80 8.94
N VAL A 73 0.76 -2.59 7.90
CA VAL A 73 2.05 -2.57 7.18
C VAL A 73 2.10 -1.41 6.20
N ASN A 74 1.15 -1.36 5.27
CA ASN A 74 1.22 -0.49 4.11
C ASN A 74 1.00 0.99 4.43
N THR A 75 0.27 1.29 5.51
CA THR A 75 -0.13 2.64 5.88
C THR A 75 0.51 3.05 7.19
N PHE A 76 0.14 2.39 8.30
CA PHE A 76 0.58 2.81 9.62
C PHE A 76 2.10 2.63 9.80
N GLY A 77 2.68 1.53 9.35
CA GLY A 77 4.12 1.30 9.39
C GLY A 77 4.92 2.38 8.63
N ALA A 78 4.49 2.73 7.41
CA ALA A 78 5.14 3.79 6.63
C ALA A 78 5.00 5.18 7.28
N ILE A 79 3.82 5.49 7.84
CA ILE A 79 3.58 6.74 8.57
C ILE A 79 4.48 6.80 9.81
N GLU A 80 4.49 5.74 10.62
CA GLU A 80 5.25 5.67 11.86
C GLU A 80 6.75 5.86 11.61
N VAL A 81 7.33 5.08 10.70
CA VAL A 81 8.75 5.21 10.31
C VAL A 81 9.07 6.63 9.86
N THR A 82 8.19 7.22 9.03
CA THR A 82 8.39 8.58 8.55
C THR A 82 8.38 9.59 9.68
N LEU A 83 7.36 9.55 10.56
CA LEU A 83 7.21 10.49 11.67
C LEU A 83 8.39 10.41 12.64
N GLN A 84 8.89 9.21 12.92
CA GLN A 84 10.05 9.02 13.79
C GLN A 84 11.35 9.57 13.17
N LEU A 85 11.51 9.44 11.85
CA LEU A 85 12.72 9.87 11.14
C LEU A 85 12.67 11.33 10.64
N LEU A 86 11.52 12.00 10.76
CA LEU A 86 11.34 13.40 10.32
C LEU A 86 12.40 14.37 10.88
N PRO A 87 12.81 14.32 12.17
CA PRO A 87 13.86 15.19 12.69
C PRO A 87 15.17 15.05 11.92
N LEU A 88 15.58 13.82 11.60
CA LEU A 88 16.81 13.54 10.85
C LEU A 88 16.70 13.95 9.38
N LEU A 89 15.54 13.71 8.77
CA LEU A 89 15.24 14.15 7.40
C LEU A 89 15.31 15.67 7.28
N LYS A 90 14.77 16.40 8.26
CA LYS A 90 14.83 17.87 8.31
C LYS A 90 16.25 18.39 8.43
N ARG A 91 17.08 17.81 9.29
CA ARG A 91 18.50 18.18 9.45
C ARG A 91 19.26 18.07 8.13
N ALA A 92 19.04 16.98 7.38
CA ALA A 92 19.70 16.74 6.10
C ALA A 92 19.03 17.42 4.90
N ARG A 93 17.87 18.08 5.08
CA ARG A 93 16.99 18.52 3.96
C ARG A 93 16.75 17.36 2.97
N GLY A 94 16.46 16.20 3.54
CA GLY A 94 16.48 14.90 2.87
C GLY A 94 15.32 14.67 1.90
N ARG A 95 15.09 13.39 1.59
CA ARG A 95 14.12 12.91 0.61
C ARG A 95 13.30 11.78 1.19
N VAL A 96 11.99 11.80 0.96
CA VAL A 96 11.09 10.68 1.28
C VAL A 96 10.50 10.17 -0.03
N VAL A 97 10.59 8.86 -0.25
CA VAL A 97 9.98 8.16 -1.37
C VAL A 97 9.00 7.14 -0.82
N ASN A 98 7.72 7.32 -1.12
CA ASN A 98 6.68 6.39 -0.70
C ASN A 98 6.24 5.53 -1.88
N THR A 99 6.28 4.20 -1.72
CA THR A 99 5.80 3.26 -2.74
C THR A 99 4.30 3.06 -2.60
N SER A 100 3.56 3.72 -3.49
CA SER A 100 2.13 3.55 -3.69
C SER A 100 1.86 2.40 -4.68
N SER A 101 0.87 2.57 -5.55
CA SER A 101 0.53 1.72 -6.68
C SER A 101 -0.41 2.49 -7.60
N VAL A 102 -0.54 2.06 -8.86
CA VAL A 102 -1.68 2.46 -9.70
C VAL A 102 -3.03 2.17 -9.04
N LEU A 103 -3.10 1.18 -8.15
CA LEU A 103 -4.29 0.88 -7.34
C LEU A 103 -4.51 1.86 -6.17
N GLY A 104 -3.60 2.81 -5.94
CA GLY A 104 -3.82 4.01 -5.13
C GLY A 104 -4.47 5.15 -5.91
N ARG A 105 -4.70 4.97 -7.22
CA ARG A 105 -5.30 5.95 -8.13
C ARG A 105 -6.62 5.48 -8.72
N LEU A 106 -6.76 4.17 -8.91
CA LEU A 106 -8.02 3.53 -9.29
C LEU A 106 -8.17 2.19 -8.56
N SER A 107 -9.25 2.03 -7.79
CA SER A 107 -9.53 0.77 -7.10
C SER A 107 -10.15 -0.25 -8.06
N ALA A 108 -9.47 -1.38 -8.27
CA ALA A 108 -9.97 -2.48 -9.12
C ALA A 108 -10.14 -3.81 -8.36
N ASN A 109 -9.71 -3.84 -7.10
CA ASN A 109 -9.75 -5.01 -6.23
C ASN A 109 -10.37 -4.63 -4.88
N GLY A 110 -11.07 -5.56 -4.25
CA GLY A 110 -11.53 -5.41 -2.86
C GLY A 110 -10.43 -5.76 -1.84
N GLY A 111 -10.75 -5.62 -0.55
CA GLY A 111 -9.81 -5.82 0.54
C GLY A 111 -8.94 -4.60 0.83
N GLY A 112 -7.96 -4.77 1.72
CA GLY A 112 -7.19 -3.66 2.30
C GLY A 112 -6.17 -3.00 1.37
N TYR A 113 -5.78 -3.64 0.26
CA TYR A 113 -4.67 -3.17 -0.55
C TYR A 113 -4.93 -1.80 -1.20
N CYS A 114 -6.00 -1.67 -2.01
CA CYS A 114 -6.34 -0.40 -2.66
C CYS A 114 -6.50 0.71 -1.62
N VAL A 115 -7.29 0.44 -0.57
CA VAL A 115 -7.51 1.38 0.55
C VAL A 115 -6.17 1.88 1.13
N SER A 116 -5.26 0.95 1.44
CA SER A 116 -3.95 1.31 2.01
C SER A 116 -3.09 2.17 1.07
N LYS A 117 -3.17 1.95 -0.25
CA LYS A 117 -2.42 2.71 -1.25
C LYS A 117 -3.00 4.11 -1.46
N TYR A 118 -4.33 4.28 -1.43
CA TYR A 118 -4.95 5.60 -1.37
C TYR A 118 -4.57 6.37 -0.10
N CYS A 119 -4.50 5.70 1.06
CA CYS A 119 -4.03 6.34 2.29
C CYS A 119 -2.59 6.87 2.14
N ILE A 120 -1.71 6.11 1.51
CA ILE A 120 -0.33 6.55 1.25
C ILE A 120 -0.26 7.71 0.26
N GLU A 121 -1.11 7.78 -0.77
CA GLU A 121 -1.21 8.96 -1.65
C GLU A 121 -1.52 10.22 -0.82
N ALA A 122 -2.58 10.16 -0.01
CA ALA A 122 -3.04 11.28 0.80
C ALA A 122 -2.01 11.71 1.86
N PHE A 123 -1.40 10.73 2.54
CA PHE A 123 -0.31 10.98 3.48
C PHE A 123 0.87 11.67 2.81
N SER A 124 1.31 11.16 1.67
CA SER A 124 2.47 11.69 0.94
C SER A 124 2.25 13.12 0.47
N ASP A 125 1.06 13.44 -0.03
CA ASP A 125 0.73 14.78 -0.47
C ASP A 125 0.68 15.79 0.69
N SER A 126 0.18 15.36 1.85
CA SER A 126 0.16 16.19 3.07
C SER A 126 1.57 16.41 3.60
N LEU A 127 2.35 15.34 3.76
CA LEU A 127 3.75 15.39 4.18
C LEU A 127 4.58 16.31 3.28
N ARG A 128 4.38 16.23 1.96
CA ARG A 128 5.08 17.08 0.99
C ARG A 128 4.84 18.57 1.24
N ARG A 129 3.60 18.96 1.52
CA ARG A 129 3.23 20.36 1.78
C ARG A 129 3.76 20.81 3.13
N ASP A 130 3.59 20.01 4.17
CA ASP A 130 4.02 20.35 5.52
C ASP A 130 5.54 20.48 5.61
N MET A 131 6.27 19.64 4.87
CA MET A 131 7.73 19.61 4.92
C MET A 131 8.43 20.54 3.94
N TYR A 132 7.67 21.24 3.08
CA TYR A 132 8.20 22.08 2.01
C TYR A 132 9.21 23.12 2.51
N HIS A 133 8.84 23.88 3.55
CA HIS A 133 9.70 24.94 4.11
C HIS A 133 10.91 24.41 4.89
N PHE A 134 10.92 23.12 5.23
CA PHE A 134 12.08 22.46 5.84
C PHE A 134 13.05 21.87 4.79
N GLY A 135 12.76 22.02 3.50
CA GLY A 135 13.62 21.56 2.41
C GLY A 135 13.60 20.04 2.18
N VAL A 136 12.72 19.30 2.86
CA VAL A 136 12.52 17.87 2.62
C VAL A 136 11.61 17.71 1.41
N LYS A 137 12.04 16.89 0.43
CA LYS A 137 11.22 16.61 -0.75
C LYS A 137 10.58 15.24 -0.61
N VAL A 138 9.31 15.15 -1.00
CA VAL A 138 8.53 13.93 -0.92
C VAL A 138 8.08 13.55 -2.33
N SER A 139 8.34 12.32 -2.72
CA SER A 139 7.95 11.74 -4.01
C SER A 139 7.14 10.47 -3.79
N ILE A 140 6.21 10.20 -4.70
CA ILE A 140 5.42 8.99 -4.73
C ILE A 140 5.82 8.17 -5.94
N VAL A 141 6.06 6.88 -5.75
CA VAL A 141 6.20 5.94 -6.86
C VAL A 141 4.90 5.17 -6.97
N GLU A 142 4.29 5.16 -8.15
CA GLU A 142 3.02 4.50 -8.48
C GLU A 142 3.30 3.37 -9.49
N PRO A 143 3.81 2.19 -9.06
CA PRO A 143 4.03 1.08 -9.97
C PRO A 143 2.71 0.50 -10.49
N GLY A 144 2.75 0.06 -11.74
CA GLY A 144 1.84 -0.93 -12.30
C GLY A 144 2.09 -2.32 -11.72
N PHE A 145 1.77 -3.36 -12.48
CA PHE A 145 1.93 -4.74 -12.06
C PHE A 145 3.34 -5.26 -12.39
N PHE A 146 4.04 -5.78 -11.39
CA PHE A 146 5.40 -6.28 -11.50
C PHE A 146 5.54 -7.63 -10.82
N LYS A 147 6.32 -8.54 -11.41
CA LYS A 147 6.58 -9.87 -10.86
C LYS A 147 7.35 -9.79 -9.54
N THR A 148 6.62 -9.88 -8.44
CA THR A 148 7.15 -9.85 -7.07
C THR A 148 6.43 -10.88 -6.19
N ALA A 149 6.83 -11.01 -4.92
CA ALA A 149 6.10 -11.84 -3.96
C ALA A 149 4.64 -11.40 -3.79
N VAL A 150 4.34 -10.10 -3.97
CA VAL A 150 2.99 -9.54 -3.84
C VAL A 150 2.07 -10.00 -4.97
N THR A 151 2.60 -10.21 -6.18
CA THR A 151 1.85 -10.67 -7.36
C THR A 151 2.04 -12.17 -7.62
N ASN A 152 2.54 -12.92 -6.64
CA ASN A 152 2.75 -14.35 -6.80
C ASN A 152 1.40 -15.06 -6.94
N LEU A 153 1.21 -15.74 -8.07
CA LEU A 153 -0.06 -16.40 -8.40
C LEU A 153 -0.47 -17.46 -7.38
N GLU A 154 0.47 -18.29 -6.93
CA GLU A 154 0.18 -19.36 -5.96
C GLU A 154 -0.29 -18.78 -4.63
N SER A 155 0.38 -17.72 -4.15
CA SER A 155 -0.01 -17.00 -2.93
C SER A 155 -1.40 -16.36 -3.05
N ILE A 156 -1.69 -15.70 -4.17
CA ILE A 156 -3.00 -15.10 -4.45
C ILE A 156 -4.09 -16.17 -4.48
N GLU A 157 -3.87 -17.28 -5.20
CA GLU A 157 -4.86 -18.35 -5.30
C GLU A 157 -5.09 -19.06 -3.97
N ALA A 158 -4.03 -19.31 -3.20
CA ALA A 158 -4.15 -19.87 -1.85
C ALA A 158 -4.95 -18.94 -0.94
N SER A 159 -4.66 -17.64 -0.97
CA SER A 159 -5.40 -16.65 -0.19
C SER A 159 -6.88 -16.59 -0.60
N LEU A 160 -7.18 -16.59 -1.91
CA LEU A 160 -8.56 -16.61 -2.41
C LEU A 160 -9.32 -17.89 -2.02
N ARG A 161 -8.65 -19.05 -2.01
CA ARG A 161 -9.26 -20.31 -1.52
C ARG A 161 -9.60 -20.23 -0.04
N GLN A 162 -8.70 -19.71 0.79
CA GLN A 162 -8.97 -19.49 2.21
C GLN A 162 -10.15 -18.52 2.42
N LEU A 163 -10.22 -17.44 1.62
CA LEU A 163 -11.34 -16.51 1.63
C LEU A 163 -12.66 -17.20 1.27
N TRP A 164 -12.65 -18.07 0.27
CA TRP A 164 -13.82 -18.82 -0.19
C TRP A 164 -14.31 -19.84 0.85
N GLU A 165 -13.39 -20.57 1.47
CA GLU A 165 -13.68 -21.60 2.48
C GLU A 165 -14.27 -21.02 3.76
N ARG A 166 -13.88 -19.80 4.14
CA ARG A 166 -14.39 -19.13 5.35
C ARG A 166 -15.71 -18.39 5.16
N LEU A 167 -16.28 -18.37 3.94
CA LEU A 167 -17.54 -17.67 3.67
C LEU A 167 -18.71 -18.32 4.39
N ALA A 168 -19.69 -17.51 4.78
CA ALA A 168 -20.98 -18.02 5.20
C ALA A 168 -21.64 -18.81 4.05
N PRO A 169 -22.39 -19.90 4.34
CA PRO A 169 -23.04 -20.69 3.31
C PRO A 169 -23.94 -19.87 2.38
N GLU A 170 -24.64 -18.88 2.93
CA GLU A 170 -25.52 -17.97 2.19
C GLU A 170 -24.75 -17.15 1.15
N THR A 171 -23.63 -16.53 1.54
CA THR A 171 -22.75 -15.79 0.62
C THR A 171 -22.13 -16.72 -0.41
N ARG A 172 -21.71 -17.93 -0.03
CA ARG A 172 -21.16 -18.88 -1.00
C ARG A 172 -22.18 -19.29 -2.06
N LEU A 173 -23.44 -19.45 -1.67
CA LEU A 173 -24.55 -19.74 -2.58
C LEU A 173 -24.86 -18.55 -3.50
N SER A 174 -24.86 -17.32 -2.99
CA SER A 174 -25.16 -16.12 -3.80
C SER A 174 -24.13 -15.89 -4.92
N TYR A 175 -22.85 -16.16 -4.65
CA TYR A 175 -21.78 -16.10 -5.64
C TYR A 175 -21.76 -17.33 -6.55
N GLY A 176 -21.89 -18.53 -5.99
CA GLY A 176 -21.82 -19.80 -6.70
C GLY A 176 -20.38 -20.27 -6.99
N GLU A 177 -20.17 -21.59 -7.02
CA GLU A 177 -18.84 -22.19 -7.23
C GLU A 177 -18.25 -21.85 -8.61
N GLU A 178 -19.09 -21.70 -9.63
CA GLU A 178 -18.64 -21.32 -10.97
C GLU A 178 -18.04 -19.90 -10.99
N PHE A 179 -18.59 -18.97 -10.21
CA PHE A 179 -18.03 -17.63 -10.06
C PHE A 179 -16.60 -17.71 -9.51
N PHE A 180 -16.38 -18.49 -8.45
CA PHE A 180 -15.07 -18.63 -7.83
C PHE A 180 -14.02 -19.16 -8.82
N GLN A 181 -14.35 -20.23 -9.55
CA GLN A 181 -13.46 -20.81 -10.54
C GLN A 181 -13.15 -19.84 -11.70
N LYS A 182 -14.16 -19.10 -12.18
CA LYS A 182 -13.96 -18.06 -13.20
C LYS A 182 -13.11 -16.91 -12.67
N TYR A 183 -13.33 -16.50 -11.43
CA TYR A 183 -12.60 -15.41 -10.79
C TYR A 183 -11.10 -15.73 -10.69
N LEU A 184 -10.75 -16.96 -10.25
CA LEU A 184 -9.36 -17.44 -10.25
C LEU A 184 -8.73 -17.41 -11.65
N LYS A 185 -9.47 -17.90 -12.67
CA LYS A 185 -8.98 -17.89 -14.06
C LYS A 185 -8.74 -16.48 -14.59
N VAL A 186 -9.66 -15.54 -14.33
CA VAL A 186 -9.53 -14.14 -14.73
C VAL A 186 -8.34 -13.49 -14.05
N GLN A 187 -8.18 -13.66 -12.72
CA GLN A 187 -7.02 -13.13 -11.99
C GLN A 187 -5.71 -13.68 -12.55
N ARG A 188 -5.63 -14.99 -12.79
CA ARG A 188 -4.46 -15.63 -13.40
C ARG A 188 -4.15 -15.08 -14.79
N LEU A 189 -5.16 -14.93 -15.63
CA LEU A 189 -5.01 -14.39 -16.98
C LEU A 189 -4.48 -12.96 -16.95
N ILE A 190 -5.13 -12.09 -16.15
CA ILE A 190 -4.74 -10.69 -15.99
C ILE A 190 -3.27 -10.62 -15.57
N MET A 191 -2.90 -11.27 -14.45
CA MET A 191 -1.53 -11.23 -13.90
C MET A 191 -0.48 -11.74 -14.89
N ASN A 192 -0.78 -12.77 -15.70
CA ASN A 192 0.15 -13.25 -16.71
C ASN A 192 0.39 -12.26 -17.86
N ILE A 193 -0.60 -11.43 -18.17
CA ILE A 193 -0.52 -10.44 -19.26
C ILE A 193 0.16 -9.15 -18.78
N ILE A 194 -0.21 -8.64 -17.61
CA ILE A 194 0.21 -7.29 -17.19
C ILE A 194 1.48 -7.25 -16.35
N CYS A 195 1.86 -8.34 -15.67
CA CYS A 195 3.03 -8.32 -14.78
C CYS A 195 4.35 -8.23 -15.55
N ASP A 196 5.01 -7.09 -15.42
CA ASP A 196 6.35 -6.83 -15.97
C ASP A 196 7.44 -7.49 -15.12
N ALA A 197 8.46 -8.06 -15.75
CA ALA A 197 9.57 -8.71 -15.07
C ALA A 197 10.72 -7.74 -14.73
N ASP A 198 10.82 -6.59 -15.42
CA ASP A 198 11.90 -5.62 -15.18
C ASP A 198 11.59 -4.71 -13.98
N LEU A 199 11.93 -5.21 -12.78
CA LEU A 199 11.85 -4.43 -11.53
C LEU A 199 12.74 -3.18 -11.54
N GLY A 200 13.74 -3.13 -12.42
CA GLY A 200 14.61 -1.98 -12.60
C GLY A 200 13.83 -0.71 -12.95
N LYS A 201 12.64 -0.83 -13.56
CA LYS A 201 11.77 0.32 -13.85
C LYS A 201 11.32 1.03 -12.58
N VAL A 202 11.06 0.27 -11.52
CA VAL A 202 10.63 0.80 -10.21
C VAL A 202 11.85 1.37 -9.48
N THR A 203 12.96 0.64 -9.42
CA THR A 203 14.15 1.09 -8.68
C THR A 203 14.77 2.34 -9.31
N ARG A 204 14.83 2.45 -10.65
CA ARG A 204 15.27 3.67 -11.33
C ARG A 204 14.39 4.88 -11.01
N CYS A 205 13.08 4.68 -10.79
CA CYS A 205 12.21 5.77 -10.33
C CYS A 205 12.57 6.21 -8.91
N MET A 206 12.84 5.25 -8.01
CA MET A 206 13.27 5.54 -6.65
C MET A 206 14.63 6.26 -6.61
N GLU A 207 15.61 5.76 -7.38
CA GLU A 207 16.93 6.36 -7.54
C GLU A 207 16.83 7.80 -8.05
N HIS A 208 16.03 8.04 -9.08
CA HIS A 208 15.80 9.39 -9.58
C HIS A 208 15.12 10.28 -8.54
N ALA A 209 14.13 9.77 -7.80
CA ALA A 209 13.46 10.52 -6.75
C ALA A 209 14.41 10.94 -5.61
N LEU A 210 15.40 10.10 -5.29
CA LEU A 210 16.42 10.38 -4.28
C LEU A 210 17.53 11.31 -4.80
N GLY A 211 18.03 11.07 -6.01
CA GLY A 211 19.23 11.70 -6.54
C GLY A 211 19.02 12.97 -7.38
N ALA A 212 17.82 13.19 -7.93
CA ALA A 212 17.59 14.34 -8.81
C ALA A 212 17.64 15.68 -8.06
N CYS A 213 18.22 16.70 -8.71
CA CYS A 213 18.16 18.08 -8.22
C CYS A 213 16.71 18.56 -8.07
N HIS A 214 15.83 18.19 -9.01
CA HIS A 214 14.40 18.53 -9.02
C HIS A 214 13.57 17.25 -9.21
N PRO A 215 13.34 16.46 -8.14
CA PRO A 215 12.55 15.25 -8.25
C PRO A 215 11.09 15.60 -8.54
N ARG A 216 10.42 14.75 -9.32
CA ARG A 216 8.97 14.83 -9.59
C ARG A 216 8.21 14.45 -8.33
N THR A 217 6.99 14.96 -8.18
CA THR A 217 6.11 14.55 -7.08
C THR A 217 5.58 13.13 -7.24
N ARG A 218 5.43 12.66 -8.49
CA ARG A 218 4.90 11.33 -8.83
C ARG A 218 5.72 10.67 -9.94
N TYR A 219 5.99 9.37 -9.78
CA TYR A 219 6.70 8.53 -10.73
C TYR A 219 5.88 7.29 -11.06
N SER A 220 5.51 7.14 -12.32
CA SER A 220 4.74 5.98 -12.78
C SER A 220 5.66 4.98 -13.46
N ALA A 221 5.83 3.81 -12.84
CA ALA A 221 6.66 2.72 -13.36
C ALA A 221 5.78 1.63 -13.98
N GLY A 222 6.14 1.18 -15.18
CA GLY A 222 5.36 0.20 -15.93
C GLY A 222 4.64 0.82 -17.14
N TRP A 223 4.41 0.01 -18.17
CA TRP A 223 3.67 0.44 -19.36
C TRP A 223 2.17 0.53 -19.05
N ASP A 224 1.66 -0.42 -18.28
CA ASP A 224 0.29 -0.53 -17.81
C ASP A 224 -0.06 0.65 -16.89
N ALA A 225 0.87 1.09 -16.04
CA ALA A 225 0.68 2.30 -15.24
C ALA A 225 0.42 3.53 -16.12
N LYS A 226 1.26 3.73 -17.14
CA LYS A 226 1.23 4.93 -17.99
C LYS A 226 0.11 4.92 -19.01
N LEU A 227 -0.22 3.76 -19.58
CA LEU A 227 -1.10 3.64 -20.73
C LEU A 227 -2.50 3.11 -20.39
N LEU A 228 -2.67 2.44 -19.24
CA LEU A 228 -3.95 1.82 -18.86
C LEU A 228 -4.50 2.45 -17.57
N TRP A 229 -3.83 2.21 -16.43
CA TRP A 229 -4.42 2.47 -15.12
C TRP A 229 -4.52 3.96 -14.78
N LEU A 230 -3.47 4.75 -15.05
CA LEU A 230 -3.50 6.18 -14.76
C LEU A 230 -4.47 6.93 -15.68
N PRO A 231 -4.48 6.71 -17.02
CA PRO A 231 -5.53 7.27 -17.86
C PRO A 231 -6.94 6.88 -17.41
N ALA A 232 -7.16 5.60 -17.07
CA ALA A 232 -8.45 5.12 -16.57
C ALA A 232 -8.88 5.83 -15.27
N SER A 233 -7.94 6.19 -14.38
CA SER A 233 -8.25 6.91 -13.14
C SER A 233 -8.84 8.31 -13.33
N TYR A 234 -8.73 8.89 -14.53
CA TYR A 234 -9.32 10.19 -14.87
C TYR A 234 -10.63 10.08 -15.66
N LEU A 235 -11.04 8.86 -16.05
CA LEU A 235 -12.31 8.65 -16.73
C LEU A 235 -13.49 8.78 -15.75
N PRO A 236 -14.69 9.12 -16.24
CA PRO A 236 -15.91 9.05 -15.44
C PRO A 236 -16.10 7.66 -14.83
N ALA A 237 -16.49 7.60 -13.56
CA ALA A 237 -16.65 6.36 -12.81
C ALA A 237 -17.53 5.34 -13.53
N CYS A 238 -18.64 5.77 -14.13
CA CYS A 238 -19.55 4.88 -14.88
C CYS A 238 -18.89 4.13 -16.04
N ILE A 239 -17.90 4.73 -16.70
CA ILE A 239 -17.17 4.09 -17.80
C ILE A 239 -16.24 3.01 -17.23
N VAL A 240 -15.51 3.36 -16.17
CA VAL A 240 -14.58 2.43 -15.53
C VAL A 240 -15.32 1.25 -14.91
N ASP A 241 -16.43 1.53 -14.21
CA ASP A 241 -17.28 0.51 -13.59
C ASP A 241 -17.86 -0.44 -14.65
N PHE A 242 -18.31 0.09 -15.79
CA PHE A 242 -18.78 -0.73 -16.91
C PHE A 242 -17.68 -1.64 -17.47
N VAL A 243 -16.46 -1.11 -17.68
CA VAL A 243 -15.34 -1.91 -18.18
C VAL A 243 -14.94 -2.99 -17.17
N LEU A 244 -14.83 -2.67 -15.88
CA LEU A 244 -14.49 -3.66 -14.85
C LEU A 244 -15.59 -4.72 -14.70
N ALA A 245 -16.87 -4.32 -14.77
CA ALA A 245 -18.01 -5.24 -14.69
C ALA A 245 -18.10 -6.21 -15.88
N THR A 246 -17.55 -5.85 -17.05
CA THR A 246 -17.51 -6.75 -18.22
C THR A 246 -16.34 -7.74 -18.16
N VAL A 247 -15.24 -7.39 -17.47
CA VAL A 247 -14.07 -8.26 -17.29
C VAL A 247 -14.28 -9.29 -16.17
N LEU A 248 -14.91 -8.87 -15.06
CA LEU A 248 -15.12 -9.73 -13.90
C LEU A 248 -16.29 -10.72 -14.13
N PRO A 249 -16.23 -11.94 -13.58
CA PRO A 249 -17.34 -12.87 -13.67
C PRO A 249 -18.58 -12.35 -12.94
N LYS A 250 -19.78 -12.81 -13.34
CA LYS A 250 -21.04 -12.47 -12.68
C LYS A 250 -21.38 -13.50 -11.60
N PRO A 251 -21.83 -13.07 -10.40
CA PRO A 251 -22.35 -13.97 -9.36
C PRO A 251 -23.53 -14.81 -9.85
N ALA A 252 -23.80 -15.95 -9.21
CA ALA A 252 -24.94 -16.80 -9.54
C ALA A 252 -26.28 -16.06 -9.41
N HIS A 253 -26.46 -15.28 -8.33
CA HIS A 253 -27.66 -14.49 -8.08
C HIS A 253 -27.51 -13.03 -8.56
N HIS A 254 -27.04 -12.83 -9.81
CA HIS A 254 -26.96 -11.48 -10.40
C HIS A 254 -28.31 -11.02 -10.97
N VAL A 255 -28.57 -9.72 -10.91
CA VAL A 255 -29.71 -9.09 -11.60
C VAL A 255 -29.33 -8.83 -13.07
N ARG A 256 -30.28 -9.01 -13.99
CA ARG A 256 -30.11 -8.72 -15.42
C ARG A 256 -30.19 -7.24 -15.72
#